data_AF-A0A924FFD7-F1
#
_entry.id   AF-A0A924FFD7-F1
#
_cell.length_a   1.000
_cell.length_b   1.000
_cell.length_c   1.000
_cell.angle_alpha   90.00
_cell.angle_beta   90.00
_cell.angle_gamma   90.00
#
_symmetry.space_group_name_H-M   'P 1'
#
loop_
_entity.id
_entity.type
_entity.pdbx_description
1 polymer ?
#
loop_
_entity_poly.entity_id
_entity_poly.type
_entity_poly.pdbx_seq_one_letter_code
_entity_poly.pdbx_strand_id
1 'polypeptide(L)'
;MQTTAHFERIHETILAELHKARRSVYIAVAWFTDREIFQVLCELAGRGVSVNLLISSDGTNFRKDGLPFDELTRCGGHVNIVGGEKKNFMHNKFCVIDGQTVITGSFNWSYKARQNHENITISTDAGPLAGQFTTEFHQLRDRYSPAPDLPPLDLGKVLKRLDLIKTLIALDETDELAPHLNKLSQQPLPNDLIDVVGLLRRGQFAEALSRIDQFSKQHSALTTWVDAELSALKIEIRILEVQVQALEAEKGDIEKTLHDFAVQHDLRLGDLILQLLEHRRAQAVTDDERNEAETDYESYQQQYAETCQQPRYELNDDEQRDLKRRFRKAAQLCHPDVVAEALKTQAEQLFTDLKAANDRNDLARVTEILTILERGDTFVPRSETVTEKALLKHERTRLQALVSNLQTTVQTLQQSDTYQIIQQLTDWDAYFVEKRAQLAGQVGVLA
;
A
#
# COMPACT_ATOMS: atom_id res chain seq x y z
N MET A 1 13.23 -9.84 31.79
CA MET A 1 14.01 -10.90 31.14
C MET A 1 15.22 -11.27 31.99
N GLN A 2 15.23 -12.48 32.55
CA GLN A 2 16.37 -13.06 33.22
C GLN A 2 16.83 -14.30 32.45
N THR A 3 18.10 -14.35 32.09
CA THR A 3 18.69 -15.44 31.29
C THR A 3 19.74 -16.17 32.10
N THR A 4 19.69 -17.50 32.11
CA THR A 4 20.65 -18.36 32.82
C THR A 4 21.07 -19.52 31.93
N ALA A 5 22.39 -19.77 31.86
CA ALA A 5 22.95 -20.91 31.15
C ALA A 5 23.13 -22.09 32.12
N HIS A 6 22.77 -23.29 31.67
CA HIS A 6 22.89 -24.53 32.42
C HIS A 6 23.76 -25.51 31.63
N PHE A 7 24.78 -26.03 32.30
CA PHE A 7 25.74 -27.00 31.76
C PHE A 7 25.66 -28.37 32.47
N GLU A 8 24.95 -28.42 33.59
CA GLU A 8 24.75 -29.62 34.41
C GLU A 8 23.27 -29.73 34.79
N ARG A 9 22.82 -30.95 35.13
CA ARG A 9 21.43 -31.23 35.56
C ARG A 9 20.37 -30.64 34.62
N ILE A 10 20.69 -30.65 33.32
CA ILE A 10 19.87 -30.04 32.26
C ILE A 10 18.50 -30.71 32.20
N HIS A 11 18.47 -32.05 32.32
CA HIS A 11 17.25 -32.83 32.29
C HIS A 11 16.31 -32.47 33.44
N GLU A 12 16.80 -32.41 34.69
CA GLU A 12 15.96 -32.04 35.84
C GLU A 12 15.51 -30.58 35.76
N THR A 13 16.34 -29.70 35.19
CA THR A 13 15.98 -28.30 34.99
C THR A 13 14.84 -28.15 33.97
N ILE A 14 14.88 -28.88 32.85
CA ILE A 14 13.79 -28.89 31.86
C ILE A 14 12.50 -29.39 32.50
N LEU A 15 12.53 -30.48 33.27
CA LEU A 15 11.36 -30.98 33.98
C LEU A 15 10.81 -29.93 34.95
N ALA A 16 11.66 -29.28 35.74
CA ALA A 16 11.24 -28.26 36.69
C ALA A 16 10.53 -27.08 36.01
N GLU A 17 10.98 -26.65 34.83
CA GLU A 17 10.29 -25.61 34.06
C GLU A 17 8.97 -26.08 33.47
N LEU A 18 8.91 -27.30 32.91
CA LEU A 18 7.68 -27.85 32.34
C LEU A 18 6.56 -27.96 33.38
N HIS A 19 6.87 -28.35 34.62
CA HIS A 19 5.88 -28.42 35.69
C HIS A 19 5.26 -27.07 36.07
N LYS A 20 5.91 -25.95 35.71
CA LYS A 20 5.38 -24.60 35.94
C LYS A 20 4.35 -24.16 34.90
N ALA A 21 4.27 -24.87 33.76
CA ALA A 21 3.39 -24.51 32.65
C ALA A 21 1.90 -24.51 33.05
N ARG A 22 1.16 -23.48 32.60
CA ARG A 22 -0.26 -23.30 32.92
C ARG A 22 -1.16 -23.12 31.71
N ARG A 23 -0.66 -22.65 30.57
CA ARG A 23 -1.45 -22.28 29.39
C ARG A 23 -1.02 -23.01 28.13
N SER A 24 0.28 -22.95 27.80
CA SER A 24 0.78 -23.46 26.53
C SER A 24 2.24 -23.88 26.60
N VAL A 25 2.58 -24.93 25.85
CA VAL A 25 3.95 -25.41 25.68
C VAL A 25 4.18 -25.69 24.19
N TYR A 26 5.13 -25.00 23.57
CA TYR A 26 5.54 -25.21 22.17
C TYR A 26 6.95 -25.77 22.12
N ILE A 27 7.14 -26.93 21.52
CA ILE A 27 8.41 -27.67 21.54
C ILE A 27 8.84 -28.01 20.13
N ALA A 28 10.05 -27.62 19.73
CA ALA A 28 10.67 -28.08 18.51
C ALA A 28 12.02 -28.71 18.84
N VAL A 29 12.11 -30.04 18.73
CA VAL A 29 13.32 -30.81 19.05
C VAL A 29 13.61 -31.85 17.97
N ALA A 30 14.85 -31.89 17.49
CA ALA A 30 15.23 -32.83 16.44
C ALA A 30 15.01 -34.29 16.86
N TRP A 31 15.52 -34.67 18.04
CA TRP A 31 15.37 -36.01 18.59
C TRP A 31 14.70 -35.99 19.96
N PHE A 32 13.66 -36.82 20.10
CA PHE A 32 12.90 -36.99 21.32
C PHE A 32 12.74 -38.48 21.63
N THR A 33 13.43 -38.95 22.66
CA THR A 33 13.32 -40.34 23.15
C THR A 33 13.16 -40.44 24.67
N ASP A 34 13.20 -39.33 25.39
CA ASP A 34 13.09 -39.26 26.85
C ASP A 34 11.65 -39.52 27.34
N ARG A 35 11.41 -40.63 28.03
CA ARG A 35 10.05 -41.02 28.48
C ARG A 35 9.53 -40.15 29.61
N GLU A 36 10.41 -39.65 30.45
CA GLU A 36 10.03 -38.88 31.62
C GLU A 36 9.53 -37.50 31.22
N ILE A 37 10.24 -36.84 30.31
CA ILE A 37 9.77 -35.59 29.71
C ILE A 37 8.46 -35.83 28.94
N PHE A 38 8.36 -36.92 28.17
CA PHE A 38 7.16 -37.26 27.40
C PHE A 38 5.92 -37.45 28.29
N GLN A 39 6.07 -38.13 29.44
CA GLN A 39 4.98 -38.33 30.38
C GLN A 39 4.48 -37.00 30.95
N VAL A 40 5.39 -36.09 31.32
CA VAL A 40 5.03 -34.75 31.80
C VAL A 40 4.23 -33.98 30.73
N LEU A 41 4.59 -34.10 29.45
CA LEU A 41 3.80 -33.48 28.37
C LEU A 41 2.38 -34.04 28.28
N CYS A 42 2.22 -35.35 28.42
CA CYS A 42 0.90 -36.00 28.41
C CYS A 42 0.06 -35.54 29.61
N GLU A 43 0.66 -35.44 30.80
CA GLU A 43 0.00 -34.93 32.01
C GLU A 43 -0.42 -33.47 31.86
N LEU A 44 0.43 -32.61 31.27
CA LEU A 44 0.10 -31.23 30.97
C LEU A 44 -1.06 -31.12 29.98
N ALA A 45 -1.03 -31.89 28.89
CA ALA A 45 -2.12 -31.93 27.91
C ALA A 45 -3.43 -32.39 28.56
N GLY A 46 -3.40 -33.44 29.38
CA GLY A 46 -4.56 -33.94 30.11
C GLY A 46 -5.13 -32.95 31.14
N ARG A 47 -4.30 -32.00 31.62
CA ARG A 47 -4.73 -30.87 32.47
C ARG A 47 -5.31 -29.69 31.66
N GLY A 48 -5.35 -29.78 30.33
CA GLY A 48 -5.85 -28.72 29.45
C GLY A 48 -4.80 -27.68 29.03
N VAL A 49 -3.51 -27.91 29.31
CA VAL A 49 -2.44 -27.06 28.78
C VAL A 49 -2.27 -27.35 27.29
N SER A 50 -2.18 -26.32 26.45
CA SER A 50 -2.00 -26.51 25.00
C SER A 50 -0.56 -26.95 24.70
N VAL A 51 -0.35 -28.27 24.52
CA VAL A 51 0.96 -28.86 24.22
C VAL A 51 1.10 -29.09 22.72
N ASN A 52 2.08 -28.44 22.09
CA ASN A 52 2.36 -28.53 20.66
C ASN A 52 3.80 -28.98 20.45
N LEU A 53 3.99 -30.11 19.76
CA LEU A 53 5.28 -30.77 19.57
C LEU A 53 5.62 -30.89 18.08
N LEU A 54 6.82 -30.43 17.71
CA LEU A 54 7.48 -30.68 16.43
C LEU A 54 8.71 -31.57 16.66
N ILE A 55 8.75 -32.68 15.93
CA ILE A 55 9.89 -33.60 15.92
C ILE A 55 10.37 -33.87 14.50
N SER A 56 11.66 -34.20 14.36
CA SER A 56 12.22 -34.54 13.05
C SER A 56 11.68 -35.88 12.53
N SER A 57 11.44 -36.01 11.23
CA SER A 57 11.18 -37.30 10.57
C SER A 57 12.46 -38.15 10.48
N ASP A 58 13.01 -38.53 11.62
CA ASP A 58 14.28 -39.26 11.75
C ASP A 58 14.04 -40.62 12.41
N GLY A 59 14.70 -41.67 11.91
CA GLY A 59 14.60 -43.02 12.47
C GLY A 59 14.89 -43.13 13.97
N THR A 60 15.64 -42.20 14.57
CA THR A 60 15.87 -42.11 16.02
C THR A 60 14.57 -41.94 16.80
N ASN A 61 13.61 -41.18 16.26
CA ASN A 61 12.31 -40.92 16.90
C ASN A 61 11.34 -42.10 16.75
N PHE A 62 11.40 -42.83 15.64
CA PHE A 62 10.43 -43.88 15.27
C PHE A 62 10.99 -45.31 15.39
N ARG A 63 11.96 -45.52 16.27
CA ARG A 63 12.49 -46.85 16.60
C ARG A 63 11.42 -47.73 17.27
N LYS A 64 11.59 -49.06 17.21
CA LYS A 64 10.62 -50.05 17.73
C LYS A 64 10.28 -49.88 19.22
N ASP A 65 11.21 -49.36 20.01
CA ASP A 65 11.08 -49.08 21.45
C ASP A 65 10.98 -47.56 21.76
N GLY A 66 10.65 -46.77 20.73
CA GLY A 66 10.53 -45.31 20.78
C GLY A 66 9.33 -44.82 21.58
N LEU A 67 9.14 -43.49 21.60
CA LEU A 67 8.03 -42.88 22.32
C LEU A 67 6.70 -43.08 21.56
N PRO A 68 5.60 -43.37 22.27
CA PRO A 68 4.29 -43.53 21.66
C PRO A 68 3.66 -42.15 21.40
N PHE A 69 4.16 -41.39 20.41
CA PHE A 69 3.71 -40.01 20.17
C PHE A 69 2.19 -39.85 19.98
N ASP A 70 1.49 -40.86 19.48
CA ASP A 70 0.02 -40.88 19.36
C ASP A 70 -0.69 -40.76 20.71
N GLU A 71 -0.04 -41.19 21.81
CA GLU A 71 -0.56 -41.05 23.17
C GLU A 71 -0.68 -39.58 23.57
N LEU A 72 0.29 -38.74 23.20
CA LEU A 72 0.21 -37.30 23.46
C LEU A 72 -0.99 -36.67 22.76
N THR A 73 -1.28 -37.09 21.52
CA THR A 73 -2.48 -36.67 20.79
C THR A 73 -3.77 -37.10 21.50
N ARG A 74 -3.81 -38.33 22.03
CA ARG A 74 -4.96 -38.81 22.82
C ARG A 74 -5.15 -38.05 24.13
N CYS A 75 -4.08 -37.55 24.73
CA CYS A 75 -4.13 -36.69 25.92
C CYS A 75 -4.53 -35.24 25.61
N GLY A 76 -4.80 -34.89 24.35
CA GLY A 76 -5.20 -33.53 23.93
C GLY A 76 -4.04 -32.65 23.46
N GLY A 77 -2.84 -33.20 23.30
CA GLY A 77 -1.71 -32.52 22.69
C GLY A 77 -1.75 -32.58 21.15
N HIS A 78 -0.82 -31.88 20.52
CA HIS A 78 -0.64 -31.89 19.07
C HIS A 78 0.79 -32.27 18.71
N VAL A 79 0.95 -33.26 17.85
CA VAL A 79 2.26 -33.70 17.34
C VAL A 79 2.30 -33.53 15.84
N ASN A 80 3.33 -32.86 15.34
CA ASN A 80 3.62 -32.81 13.91
C ASN A 80 5.05 -33.27 13.65
N ILE A 81 5.22 -34.02 12.56
CA ILE A 81 6.51 -34.55 12.14
C ILE A 81 7.00 -33.66 10.99
N VAL A 82 8.20 -33.09 11.13
CA VAL A 82 8.72 -32.05 10.24
C VAL A 82 10.15 -32.37 9.77
N GLY A 83 10.51 -31.90 8.57
CA GLY A 83 11.82 -32.21 7.96
C GLY A 83 11.95 -33.66 7.51
N GLY A 84 12.89 -33.95 6.59
CA GLY A 84 13.14 -35.31 6.09
C GLY A 84 14.61 -35.71 6.19
N GLU A 85 14.91 -37.02 6.25
CA GLU A 85 16.26 -37.57 6.45
C GLU A 85 17.30 -37.10 5.42
N LYS A 86 16.88 -36.64 4.23
CA LYS A 86 17.78 -36.31 3.11
C LYS A 86 17.80 -34.84 2.68
N LYS A 87 16.79 -34.02 3.07
CA LYS A 87 16.71 -32.58 2.78
C LYS A 87 15.93 -31.85 3.87
N ASN A 88 16.41 -30.67 4.27
CA ASN A 88 15.78 -29.76 5.24
C ASN A 88 15.56 -30.37 6.63
N PHE A 89 16.62 -30.94 7.20
CA PHE A 89 16.62 -31.53 8.54
C PHE A 89 16.27 -30.49 9.62
N MET A 90 15.20 -30.73 10.38
CA MET A 90 14.81 -29.87 11.50
C MET A 90 15.73 -30.15 12.69
N HIS A 91 16.74 -29.30 12.88
CA HIS A 91 17.75 -29.47 13.93
C HIS A 91 17.55 -28.54 15.13
N ASN A 92 16.41 -27.87 15.24
CA ASN A 92 16.11 -27.03 16.39
C ASN A 92 15.99 -27.85 17.68
N LYS A 93 16.33 -27.23 18.81
CA LYS A 93 16.03 -27.71 20.16
C LYS A 93 15.60 -26.52 21.01
N PHE A 94 14.32 -26.19 20.95
CA PHE A 94 13.75 -25.16 21.80
C PHE A 94 12.39 -25.56 22.37
N CYS A 95 12.04 -24.93 23.48
CA CYS A 95 10.75 -25.02 24.13
C CYS A 95 10.32 -23.63 24.58
N VAL A 96 9.07 -23.26 24.31
CA VAL A 96 8.44 -22.03 24.78
C VAL A 96 7.30 -22.40 25.73
N ILE A 97 7.34 -21.88 26.96
CA ILE A 97 6.36 -22.13 28.00
C ILE A 97 5.61 -20.83 28.29
N ASP A 98 4.27 -20.90 28.23
CA ASP A 98 3.30 -19.84 28.52
C ASP A 98 3.58 -18.49 27.84
N GLY A 99 4.29 -18.50 26.72
CA GLY A 99 4.69 -17.31 25.98
C GLY A 99 5.65 -16.38 26.74
N GLN A 100 6.31 -16.87 27.80
CA GLN A 100 7.15 -16.05 28.68
C GLN A 100 8.51 -16.69 29.01
N THR A 101 8.61 -18.01 28.94
CA THR A 101 9.85 -18.74 29.20
C THR A 101 10.32 -19.41 27.91
N VAL A 102 11.59 -19.23 27.56
CA VAL A 102 12.24 -19.89 26.43
C VAL A 102 13.39 -20.74 26.94
N ILE A 103 13.40 -22.00 26.54
CA ILE A 103 14.50 -22.94 26.75
C ILE A 103 15.08 -23.25 25.37
N THR A 104 16.38 -23.03 25.17
CA THR A 104 17.05 -23.37 23.90
C THR A 104 18.50 -23.78 24.14
N GLY A 105 19.08 -24.58 23.26
CA GLY A 105 20.47 -25.01 23.38
C GLY A 105 20.83 -26.18 22.48
N SER A 106 21.88 -26.91 22.85
CA SER A 106 22.34 -28.09 22.11
C SER A 106 21.56 -29.37 22.51
N PHE A 107 21.01 -29.39 23.73
CA PHE A 107 20.39 -30.56 24.35
C PHE A 107 19.15 -31.06 23.59
N ASN A 108 19.26 -32.22 22.93
CA ASN A 108 18.09 -32.95 22.43
C ASN A 108 17.35 -33.64 23.59
N TRP A 109 16.04 -33.87 23.45
CA TRP A 109 15.23 -34.51 24.49
C TRP A 109 15.35 -36.04 24.42
N SER A 110 16.59 -36.51 24.51
CA SER A 110 16.96 -37.91 24.33
C SER A 110 17.76 -38.43 25.51
N TYR A 111 17.67 -39.73 25.79
CA TYR A 111 18.49 -40.35 26.84
C TYR A 111 19.99 -40.15 26.64
N LYS A 112 20.45 -40.13 25.37
CA LYS A 112 21.87 -39.95 25.04
C LYS A 112 22.37 -38.55 25.40
N ALA A 113 21.54 -37.52 25.23
CA ALA A 113 21.89 -36.15 25.60
C ALA A 113 22.17 -36.00 27.10
N ARG A 114 21.56 -36.82 27.96
CA ARG A 114 21.84 -36.84 29.41
C ARG A 114 23.29 -37.22 29.74
N GLN A 115 23.99 -37.91 28.84
CA GLN A 115 25.37 -38.39 29.03
C GLN A 115 26.40 -37.57 28.26
N ASN A 116 25.96 -36.65 27.39
CA ASN A 116 26.82 -35.81 26.57
C ASN A 116 27.13 -34.48 27.27
N HIS A 117 28.20 -33.81 26.83
CA HIS A 117 28.45 -32.42 27.16
C HIS A 117 27.54 -31.50 26.34
N GLU A 118 26.37 -31.21 26.89
CA GLU A 118 25.35 -30.37 26.28
C GLU A 118 25.17 -29.09 27.11
N ASN A 119 24.50 -28.10 26.55
CA ASN A 119 24.10 -26.91 27.29
C ASN A 119 22.69 -26.47 26.90
N ILE A 120 22.03 -25.79 27.83
CA ILE A 120 20.81 -25.03 27.56
C ILE A 120 20.92 -23.62 28.15
N THR A 121 20.13 -22.72 27.60
CA THR A 121 19.88 -21.39 28.13
C THR A 121 18.39 -21.26 28.38
N ILE A 122 18.03 -20.79 29.57
CA ILE A 122 16.66 -20.53 29.97
C ILE A 122 16.50 -19.03 30.15
N SER A 123 15.58 -18.43 29.41
CA SER A 123 15.20 -17.04 29.51
C SER A 123 13.77 -16.94 30.03
N THR A 124 13.60 -16.37 31.22
CA THR A 124 12.30 -16.11 31.87
C THR A 124 11.92 -14.64 31.74
N ASP A 125 10.62 -14.32 31.85
CA ASP A 125 10.06 -12.99 31.57
C ASP A 125 10.55 -12.45 30.21
N ALA A 126 10.53 -13.32 29.22
CA ALA A 126 11.13 -13.15 27.90
C ALA A 126 10.05 -13.11 26.81
N GLY A 127 8.90 -12.49 27.08
CA GLY A 127 7.75 -12.42 26.16
C GLY A 127 8.09 -12.10 24.71
N PRO A 128 8.90 -11.05 24.42
CA PRO A 128 9.31 -10.75 23.04
C PRO A 128 10.11 -11.89 22.38
N LEU A 129 11.04 -12.51 23.10
CA LEU A 129 11.85 -13.63 22.60
C LEU A 129 10.98 -14.89 22.42
N ALA A 130 10.10 -15.17 23.37
CA ALA A 130 9.12 -16.25 23.27
C ALA A 130 8.22 -16.10 22.04
N GLY A 131 7.81 -14.87 21.73
CA GLY A 131 7.05 -14.55 20.51
C GLY A 131 7.81 -14.90 19.23
N GLN A 132 9.10 -14.59 19.15
CA GLN A 132 9.94 -14.93 17.99
C GLN A 132 10.06 -16.45 17.80
N PHE A 133 10.34 -17.21 18.87
CA PHE A 133 10.41 -18.68 18.80
C PHE A 133 9.07 -19.33 18.46
N THR A 134 7.97 -18.80 18.99
CA THR A 134 6.62 -19.28 18.66
C THR A 134 6.28 -19.01 17.19
N THR A 135 6.71 -17.87 16.65
CA THR A 135 6.55 -17.57 15.22
C THR A 135 7.32 -18.57 14.35
N GLU A 136 8.60 -18.84 14.67
CA GLU A 136 9.40 -19.84 13.97
C GLU A 136 8.77 -21.24 14.06
N PHE A 137 8.24 -21.62 15.23
CA PHE A 137 7.50 -22.88 15.41
C PHE A 137 6.36 -23.00 14.39
N HIS A 138 5.51 -21.97 14.26
CA HIS A 138 4.39 -22.00 13.32
C HIS A 138 4.86 -22.06 11.87
N GLN A 139 5.88 -21.27 11.50
CA GLN A 139 6.44 -21.30 10.15
C GLN A 139 7.01 -22.68 9.79
N LEU A 140 7.68 -23.35 10.72
CA LEU A 140 8.17 -24.71 10.53
C LEU A 140 7.02 -25.70 10.35
N ARG A 141 6.01 -25.66 11.23
CA ARG A 141 4.84 -26.53 11.10
C ARG A 141 4.16 -26.36 9.75
N ASP A 142 3.85 -25.11 9.37
CA ASP A 142 3.04 -24.80 8.19
C ASP A 142 3.76 -25.15 6.88
N ARG A 143 5.10 -25.19 6.88
CA ARG A 143 5.90 -25.65 5.75
C ARG A 143 5.72 -27.14 5.44
N TYR A 144 5.47 -27.98 6.45
CA TYR A 144 5.45 -29.45 6.31
C TYR A 144 4.07 -30.08 6.51
N SER A 145 3.14 -29.36 7.12
CA SER A 145 1.74 -29.75 7.24
C SER A 145 0.88 -28.53 6.98
N PRO A 146 0.72 -28.12 5.70
CA PRO A 146 -0.25 -27.10 5.35
C PRO A 146 -1.63 -27.59 5.79
N ALA A 147 -2.28 -26.84 6.67
CA ALA A 147 -3.67 -27.10 7.04
C ALA A 147 -4.54 -27.09 5.76
N PRO A 148 -5.61 -27.89 5.69
CA PRO A 148 -6.54 -27.84 4.56
C PRO A 148 -7.06 -26.41 4.39
N ASP A 149 -6.91 -25.86 3.17
CA ASP A 149 -7.26 -24.51 2.67
C ASP A 149 -8.14 -23.63 3.58
N LEU A 150 -7.57 -23.21 4.70
CA LEU A 150 -8.06 -22.10 5.49
C LEU A 150 -7.06 -20.97 5.29
N PRO A 151 -7.50 -19.78 4.86
CA PRO A 151 -6.60 -18.67 4.61
C PRO A 151 -5.78 -18.38 5.88
N PRO A 152 -4.47 -18.10 5.74
CA PRO A 152 -3.60 -17.85 6.88
C PRO A 152 -4.17 -16.72 7.75
N LEU A 153 -4.02 -16.86 9.07
CA LEU A 153 -4.55 -15.90 10.03
C LEU A 153 -3.85 -14.54 9.84
N ASP A 154 -4.56 -13.59 9.24
CA ASP A 154 -4.12 -12.20 9.15
C ASP A 154 -4.38 -11.51 10.49
N LEU A 155 -3.39 -11.57 11.37
CA LEU A 155 -3.44 -11.00 12.72
C LEU A 155 -3.80 -9.51 12.69
N GLY A 156 -3.42 -8.78 11.64
CA GLY A 156 -3.78 -7.38 11.45
C GLY A 156 -5.29 -7.19 11.19
N LYS A 157 -5.88 -8.03 10.33
CA LYS A 157 -7.35 -8.04 10.12
C LYS A 157 -8.12 -8.48 11.37
N VAL A 158 -7.57 -9.43 12.13
CA VAL A 158 -8.17 -9.92 13.37
C VAL A 158 -8.18 -8.82 14.43
N LEU A 159 -7.05 -8.16 14.68
CA LEU A 159 -6.96 -7.05 15.64
C LEU A 159 -7.91 -5.90 15.28
N LYS A 160 -7.94 -5.48 14.00
CA LYS A 160 -8.89 -4.46 13.52
C LYS A 160 -10.35 -4.84 13.73
N ARG A 161 -10.68 -6.12 13.52
CA ARG A 161 -12.05 -6.61 13.74
C ARG A 161 -12.39 -6.69 15.22
N LEU A 162 -11.44 -7.01 16.08
CA LEU A 162 -11.61 -6.97 17.53
C LEU A 162 -11.82 -5.54 18.04
N ASP A 163 -11.10 -4.56 17.48
CA ASP A 163 -11.33 -3.14 17.80
C ASP A 163 -12.71 -2.66 17.34
N LEU A 164 -13.15 -3.06 16.15
CA LEU A 164 -14.51 -2.80 15.68
C LEU A 164 -15.57 -3.39 16.63
N ILE A 165 -15.38 -4.63 17.08
CA ILE A 165 -16.27 -5.29 18.06
C ILE A 165 -16.32 -4.49 19.37
N LYS A 166 -15.19 -3.97 19.87
CA LYS A 166 -15.18 -3.10 21.06
C LYS A 166 -16.01 -1.85 20.85
N THR A 167 -15.87 -1.20 19.69
CA THR A 167 -16.64 0.00 19.35
C THR A 167 -18.13 -0.29 19.29
N LEU A 168 -18.54 -1.38 18.62
CA LEU A 168 -19.96 -1.78 18.53
C LEU A 168 -20.58 -2.05 19.92
N ILE A 169 -19.84 -2.72 20.82
CA ILE A 169 -20.30 -2.93 22.20
C ILE A 169 -20.41 -1.60 22.96
N ALA A 170 -19.46 -0.67 22.76
CA ALA A 170 -19.48 0.64 23.40
C ALA A 170 -20.62 1.54 22.90
N LEU A 171 -21.05 1.35 21.66
CA LEU A 171 -22.19 2.04 21.04
C LEU A 171 -23.54 1.34 21.31
N ASP A 172 -23.55 0.24 22.07
CA ASP A 172 -24.72 -0.61 22.34
C ASP A 172 -25.37 -1.25 21.08
N GLU A 173 -24.62 -1.31 19.97
CA GLU A 173 -25.02 -1.89 18.67
C GLU A 173 -24.75 -3.41 18.65
N THR A 174 -25.26 -4.13 19.65
CA THR A 174 -24.95 -5.56 19.83
C THR A 174 -25.52 -6.48 18.75
N ASP A 175 -26.54 -6.04 18.02
CA ASP A 175 -27.14 -6.77 16.91
C ASP A 175 -26.18 -6.95 15.71
N GLU A 176 -25.21 -6.04 15.55
CA GLU A 176 -24.22 -6.09 14.47
C GLU A 176 -23.02 -7.01 14.77
N LEU A 177 -22.94 -7.59 15.96
CA LEU A 177 -21.79 -8.43 16.35
C LEU A 177 -21.75 -9.76 15.61
N ALA A 178 -22.90 -10.39 15.35
CA ALA A 178 -22.97 -11.74 14.81
C ALA A 178 -22.21 -11.93 13.46
N PRO A 179 -22.34 -11.03 12.47
CA PRO A 179 -21.52 -11.05 11.25
C PRO A 179 -20.01 -11.02 11.52
N HIS A 180 -19.55 -10.23 12.49
CA HIS A 180 -18.13 -10.10 12.80
C HIS A 180 -17.58 -11.34 13.52
N LEU A 181 -18.36 -11.92 14.43
CA LEU A 181 -18.02 -13.17 15.11
C LEU A 181 -17.94 -14.35 14.13
N ASN A 182 -18.89 -14.44 13.19
CA ASN A 182 -18.87 -15.49 12.17
C ASN A 182 -17.66 -15.36 11.25
N LYS A 183 -17.31 -14.15 10.81
CA LYS A 183 -16.11 -13.95 10.00
C LYS A 183 -14.80 -14.18 10.76
N LEU A 184 -14.78 -14.06 12.10
CA LEU A 184 -13.64 -14.48 12.92
C LEU A 184 -13.54 -16.00 13.00
N SER A 185 -14.67 -16.68 13.20
CA SER A 185 -14.72 -18.16 13.26
C SER A 185 -14.38 -18.86 11.93
N GLN A 186 -14.36 -18.14 10.81
CA GLN A 186 -13.98 -18.66 9.49
C GLN A 186 -12.46 -18.71 9.26
N GLN A 187 -11.66 -18.29 10.24
CA GLN A 187 -10.20 -18.29 10.20
C GLN A 187 -9.64 -19.18 11.33
N PRO A 188 -8.41 -19.71 11.20
CA PRO A 188 -7.78 -20.49 12.26
C PRO A 188 -7.37 -19.57 13.43
N LEU A 189 -8.28 -19.38 14.39
CA LEU A 189 -8.05 -18.52 15.56
C LEU A 189 -7.18 -19.23 16.62
N PRO A 190 -6.31 -18.50 17.35
CA PRO A 190 -5.69 -19.00 18.57
C PRO A 190 -6.75 -19.32 19.63
N ASN A 191 -6.48 -20.27 20.52
CA ASN A 191 -7.41 -20.70 21.57
C ASN A 191 -7.94 -19.52 22.40
N ASP A 192 -7.08 -18.54 22.71
CA ASP A 192 -7.45 -17.34 23.45
C ASP A 192 -8.56 -16.52 22.74
N LEU A 193 -8.56 -16.48 21.40
CA LEU A 193 -9.61 -15.81 20.62
C LEU A 193 -10.87 -16.65 20.43
N ILE A 194 -10.75 -17.98 20.45
CA ILE A 194 -11.91 -18.87 20.45
C ILE A 194 -12.74 -18.65 21.71
N ASP A 195 -12.07 -18.54 22.86
CA ASP A 195 -12.71 -18.22 24.14
C ASP A 195 -13.39 -16.86 24.13
N VAL A 196 -12.73 -15.84 23.57
CA VAL A 196 -13.30 -14.49 23.37
C VAL A 196 -14.59 -14.55 22.53
N VAL A 197 -14.57 -15.25 21.39
CA VAL A 197 -15.75 -15.40 20.54
C VAL A 197 -16.87 -16.13 21.28
N GLY A 198 -16.54 -17.11 22.12
CA GLY A 198 -17.49 -17.81 22.99
C GLY A 198 -18.15 -16.88 24.01
N LEU A 199 -17.38 -16.02 24.68
CA LEU A 199 -17.88 -15.03 25.64
C LEU A 199 -18.80 -13.99 24.97
N LEU A 200 -18.41 -13.50 23.80
CA LEU A 200 -19.18 -12.54 23.01
C LEU A 200 -20.53 -13.13 22.57
N ARG A 201 -20.57 -14.40 22.13
CA ARG A 201 -21.82 -15.09 21.77
C ARG A 201 -22.75 -15.32 22.95
N ARG A 202 -22.21 -15.39 24.17
CA ARG A 202 -22.99 -15.58 25.42
C ARG A 202 -23.39 -14.26 26.08
N GLY A 203 -23.09 -13.11 25.46
CA GLY A 203 -23.38 -11.78 26.00
C GLY A 203 -22.50 -11.38 27.20
N GLN A 204 -21.40 -12.10 27.44
CA GLN A 204 -20.48 -11.81 28.56
C GLN A 204 -19.45 -10.73 28.15
N PHE A 205 -19.95 -9.53 27.84
CA PHE A 205 -19.15 -8.47 27.21
C PHE A 205 -18.01 -7.96 28.10
N ALA A 206 -18.22 -7.81 29.41
CA ALA A 206 -17.19 -7.30 30.32
C ALA A 206 -15.93 -8.19 30.33
N GLU A 207 -16.12 -9.51 30.40
CA GLU A 207 -15.01 -10.47 30.37
C GLU A 207 -14.39 -10.57 28.97
N ALA A 208 -15.23 -10.56 27.92
CA ALA A 208 -14.76 -10.56 26.55
C ALA A 208 -13.87 -9.34 26.23
N LEU A 209 -14.28 -8.13 26.61
CA LEU A 209 -13.52 -6.90 26.40
C LEU A 209 -12.15 -6.96 27.09
N SER A 210 -12.11 -7.45 28.34
CA SER A 210 -10.87 -7.62 29.09
C SER A 210 -9.90 -8.60 28.41
N ARG A 211 -10.42 -9.73 27.91
CA ARG A 211 -9.65 -10.74 27.18
C ARG A 211 -9.15 -10.20 25.83
N ILE A 212 -9.96 -9.41 25.13
CA ILE A 212 -9.55 -8.74 23.90
C ILE A 212 -8.43 -7.73 24.19
N ASP A 213 -8.54 -6.92 25.25
CA ASP A 213 -7.47 -6.00 25.64
C ASP A 213 -6.16 -6.71 25.97
N GLN A 214 -6.23 -7.85 26.67
CA GLN A 214 -5.07 -8.67 26.96
C GLN A 214 -4.45 -9.24 25.69
N PHE A 215 -5.28 -9.80 24.79
CA PHE A 215 -4.84 -10.34 23.52
C PHE A 215 -4.19 -9.26 22.65
N SER A 216 -4.82 -8.09 22.52
CA SER A 216 -4.28 -6.94 21.78
C SER A 216 -2.95 -6.47 22.37
N LYS A 217 -2.80 -6.39 23.70
CA LYS A 217 -1.53 -6.00 24.34
C LYS A 217 -0.40 -7.02 24.16
N GLN A 218 -0.73 -8.31 24.15
CA GLN A 218 0.26 -9.37 23.94
C GLN A 218 0.73 -9.43 22.49
N HIS A 219 -0.17 -9.14 21.55
CA HIS A 219 0.09 -9.23 20.12
C HIS A 219 0.42 -7.88 19.49
N SER A 220 0.34 -6.75 20.22
CA SER A 220 0.78 -5.42 19.77
C SER A 220 2.30 -5.31 19.60
N ALA A 221 3.07 -6.23 20.20
CA ALA A 221 4.53 -6.31 20.03
C ALA A 221 4.96 -7.22 18.86
N LEU A 222 4.06 -8.09 18.38
CA LEU A 222 4.26 -9.05 17.28
C LEU A 222 3.48 -8.67 16.01
N THR A 223 2.60 -7.68 16.10
CA THR A 223 2.24 -6.91 14.92
C THR A 223 3.56 -6.34 14.43
N THR A 224 3.93 -6.64 13.19
CA THR A 224 4.86 -5.80 12.42
C THR A 224 4.65 -4.38 12.91
N TRP A 225 5.69 -3.75 13.42
CA TRP A 225 5.63 -2.35 13.82
C TRP A 225 5.23 -1.59 12.56
N VAL A 226 3.92 -1.47 12.37
CA VAL A 226 3.30 -0.54 11.45
C VAL A 226 3.53 0.75 12.20
N ASP A 227 4.74 1.28 12.05
CA ASP A 227 5.13 2.58 12.55
C ASP A 227 3.95 3.50 12.26
N ALA A 228 3.24 3.91 13.31
CA ALA A 228 2.06 4.74 13.15
C ALA A 228 2.43 6.00 12.36
N GLU A 229 3.67 6.47 12.50
CA GLU A 229 4.23 7.56 11.74
C GLU A 229 4.49 7.19 10.27
N LEU A 230 4.97 5.98 9.95
CA LEU A 230 5.18 5.52 8.57
C LEU A 230 3.87 5.25 7.84
N SER A 231 2.87 4.71 8.54
CA SER A 231 1.53 4.53 7.96
C SER A 231 0.79 5.84 7.82
N ALA A 232 0.91 6.76 8.79
CA ALA A 232 0.45 8.13 8.63
C ALA A 232 1.15 8.81 7.46
N LEU A 233 2.47 8.69 7.33
CA LEU A 233 3.25 9.22 6.21
C LEU A 233 2.79 8.65 4.87
N LYS A 234 2.55 7.33 4.78
CA LYS A 234 2.04 6.69 3.56
C LYS A 234 0.64 7.20 3.19
N ILE A 235 -0.24 7.41 4.18
CA ILE A 235 -1.57 7.98 3.96
C ILE A 235 -1.48 9.46 3.56
N GLU A 236 -0.64 10.25 4.24
CA GLU A 236 -0.38 11.66 3.91
C GLU A 236 0.14 11.82 2.47
N ILE A 237 1.13 11.02 2.09
CA ILE A 237 1.64 10.97 0.71
C ILE A 237 0.53 10.61 -0.26
N ARG A 238 -0.29 9.61 0.05
CA ARG A 238 -1.39 9.21 -0.83
C ARG A 238 -2.42 10.32 -1.02
N ILE A 239 -2.72 11.08 0.04
CA ILE A 239 -3.62 12.24 -0.04
C ILE A 239 -3.00 13.33 -0.92
N LEU A 240 -1.71 13.61 -0.74
CA LEU A 240 -1.00 14.61 -1.54
C LEU A 240 -0.91 14.21 -3.02
N GLU A 241 -0.65 12.94 -3.33
CA GLU A 241 -0.68 12.41 -4.71
C GLU A 241 -2.03 12.66 -5.38
N VAL A 242 -3.14 12.40 -4.65
CA VAL A 242 -4.50 12.64 -5.17
C VAL A 242 -4.74 14.14 -5.37
N GLN A 243 -4.23 15.00 -4.49
CA GLN A 243 -4.32 16.47 -4.66
C GLN A 243 -3.53 16.96 -5.87
N VAL A 244 -2.30 16.47 -6.07
CA VAL A 244 -1.48 16.78 -7.25
C VAL A 244 -2.24 16.41 -8.52
N GLN A 245 -2.78 15.18 -8.58
CA GLN A 245 -3.56 14.72 -9.74
C GLN A 245 -4.80 15.58 -10.01
N ALA A 246 -5.51 16.02 -8.96
CA ALA A 246 -6.67 16.89 -9.11
C ALA A 246 -6.29 18.28 -9.66
N LEU A 247 -5.23 18.88 -9.11
CA LEU A 247 -4.74 20.20 -9.53
C LEU A 247 -4.15 20.19 -10.94
N GLU A 248 -3.43 19.12 -11.31
CA GLU A 248 -2.93 18.95 -12.67
C GLU A 248 -4.07 18.80 -13.68
N ALA A 249 -5.13 18.07 -13.34
CA ALA A 249 -6.31 17.95 -14.18
C ALA A 249 -7.03 19.30 -14.33
N GLU A 250 -7.16 20.08 -13.26
CA GLU A 250 -7.75 21.43 -13.29
C GLU A 250 -6.91 22.39 -14.14
N LYS A 251 -5.59 22.41 -13.94
CA LYS A 251 -4.65 23.18 -14.75
C LYS A 251 -4.78 22.83 -16.23
N GLY A 252 -4.78 21.54 -16.56
CA GLY A 252 -4.88 21.06 -17.94
C GLY A 252 -6.20 21.48 -18.60
N ASP A 253 -7.31 21.44 -17.86
CA ASP A 253 -8.61 21.91 -18.35
C ASP A 253 -8.59 23.43 -18.66
N ILE A 254 -7.99 24.24 -17.80
CA ILE A 254 -7.86 25.69 -17.98
C ILE A 254 -6.97 25.99 -19.20
N GLU A 255 -5.79 25.36 -19.29
CA GLU A 255 -4.86 25.52 -20.41
C GLU A 255 -5.52 25.14 -21.73
N LYS A 256 -6.25 24.01 -21.78
CA LYS A 256 -6.96 23.58 -22.98
C LYS A 256 -8.04 24.58 -23.39
N THR A 257 -8.80 25.10 -22.43
CA THR A 257 -9.82 26.13 -22.69
C THR A 257 -9.20 27.40 -23.28
N LEU A 258 -8.10 27.88 -22.70
CA LEU A 258 -7.36 29.05 -23.20
C LEU A 258 -6.81 28.81 -24.60
N HIS A 259 -6.22 27.64 -24.83
CA HIS A 259 -5.68 27.26 -26.13
C HIS A 259 -6.78 27.18 -27.20
N ASP A 260 -7.89 26.50 -26.92
CA ASP A 260 -9.01 26.39 -27.87
C ASP A 260 -9.63 27.76 -28.19
N PHE A 261 -9.74 28.64 -27.19
CA PHE A 261 -10.20 30.01 -27.40
C PHE A 261 -9.23 30.82 -28.28
N ALA A 262 -7.92 30.75 -28.01
CA ALA A 262 -6.90 31.43 -28.81
C ALA A 262 -6.92 30.97 -30.27
N VAL A 263 -7.09 29.67 -30.50
CA VAL A 263 -7.20 29.10 -31.84
C VAL A 263 -8.46 29.59 -32.55
N GLN A 264 -9.61 29.61 -31.88
CA GLN A 264 -10.84 30.14 -32.48
C GLN A 264 -10.74 31.65 -32.76
N HIS A 265 -10.06 32.39 -31.88
CA HIS A 265 -9.77 33.79 -32.08
C HIS A 265 -8.96 34.01 -33.35
N ASP A 266 -7.86 33.28 -33.53
CA ASP A 266 -7.00 33.38 -34.71
C ASP A 266 -7.77 32.96 -35.97
N LEU A 267 -8.47 31.82 -35.97
CA LEU A 267 -9.20 31.34 -37.14
C LEU A 267 -10.35 32.26 -37.59
N ARG A 268 -11.01 32.98 -36.67
CA ARG A 268 -12.20 33.80 -36.99
C ARG A 268 -11.90 35.27 -37.18
N LEU A 269 -10.88 35.78 -36.51
CA LEU A 269 -10.54 37.21 -36.48
C LEU A 269 -9.15 37.51 -37.07
N GLY A 270 -8.29 36.50 -37.25
CA GLY A 270 -6.89 36.69 -37.62
C GLY A 270 -6.69 37.38 -38.98
N ASP A 271 -7.59 37.15 -39.94
CA ASP A 271 -7.57 37.83 -41.24
C ASP A 271 -7.81 39.35 -41.12
N LEU A 272 -8.73 39.76 -40.25
CA LEU A 272 -9.00 41.18 -39.96
C LEU A 272 -7.93 41.81 -39.09
N ILE A 273 -7.37 41.06 -38.13
CA ILE A 273 -6.29 41.53 -37.27
C ILE A 273 -5.03 41.79 -38.10
N LEU A 274 -4.70 40.91 -39.05
CA LEU A 274 -3.59 41.13 -39.99
C LEU A 274 -3.79 42.39 -40.82
N GLN A 275 -5.01 42.67 -41.30
CA GLN A 275 -5.32 43.91 -42.02
C GLN A 275 -5.11 45.14 -41.12
N LEU A 276 -5.56 45.10 -39.86
CA LEU A 276 -5.35 46.20 -38.91
C LEU A 276 -3.86 46.42 -38.59
N LEU A 277 -3.09 45.36 -38.41
CA LEU A 277 -1.64 45.45 -38.19
C LEU A 277 -0.92 46.00 -39.42
N GLU A 278 -1.36 45.63 -40.63
CA GLU A 278 -0.83 46.20 -41.87
C GLU A 278 -1.12 47.69 -41.99
N HIS A 279 -2.34 48.13 -41.65
CA HIS A 279 -2.67 49.56 -41.56
C HIS A 279 -1.82 50.29 -40.51
N ARG A 280 -1.58 49.70 -39.33
CA ARG A 280 -0.69 50.26 -38.29
C ARG A 280 0.74 50.42 -38.81
N ARG A 281 1.25 49.43 -39.55
CA ARG A 281 2.57 49.50 -40.21
C ARG A 281 2.63 50.63 -41.24
N ALA A 282 1.56 50.83 -42.02
CA ALA A 282 1.48 51.89 -43.02
C ALA A 282 1.37 53.30 -42.41
N GLN A 283 0.81 53.43 -41.21
CA GLN A 283 0.63 54.70 -40.50
C GLN A 283 1.80 55.08 -39.58
N ALA A 284 2.77 54.20 -39.37
CA ALA A 284 3.95 54.46 -38.54
C ALA A 284 4.78 55.64 -39.10
N VAL A 285 5.06 56.62 -38.23
CA VAL A 285 5.72 57.88 -38.63
C VAL A 285 7.19 57.86 -38.22
N THR A 286 7.51 57.27 -37.08
CA THR A 286 8.89 57.15 -36.58
C THR A 286 9.51 55.80 -36.91
N ASP A 287 10.85 55.74 -36.94
CA ASP A 287 11.57 54.48 -37.19
C ASP A 287 11.32 53.46 -36.07
N ASP A 288 11.16 53.91 -34.82
CA ASP A 288 10.85 53.05 -33.68
C ASP A 288 9.43 52.44 -33.78
N GLU A 289 8.43 53.26 -34.11
CA GLU A 289 7.05 52.78 -34.34
C GLU A 289 6.97 51.82 -35.53
N ARG A 290 7.75 52.06 -36.58
CA ARG A 290 7.80 51.17 -37.76
C ARG A 290 8.40 49.82 -37.38
N ASN A 291 9.50 49.80 -36.64
CA ASN A 291 10.13 48.57 -36.19
C ASN A 291 9.22 47.75 -35.25
N GLU A 292 8.52 48.41 -34.34
CA GLU A 292 7.55 47.75 -33.45
C GLU A 292 6.37 47.17 -34.26
N ALA A 293 5.78 47.95 -35.15
CA ALA A 293 4.65 47.51 -35.99
C ALA A 293 5.03 46.38 -36.96
N GLU A 294 6.25 46.39 -37.51
CA GLU A 294 6.78 45.31 -38.35
C GLU A 294 6.96 44.03 -37.52
N THR A 295 7.53 44.14 -36.31
CA THR A 295 7.72 42.99 -35.41
C THR A 295 6.38 42.37 -34.99
N ASP A 296 5.39 43.20 -34.63
CA ASP A 296 4.04 42.77 -34.26
C ASP A 296 3.35 42.06 -35.45
N TYR A 297 3.49 42.61 -36.66
CA TYR A 297 2.92 42.02 -37.87
C TYR A 297 3.57 40.67 -38.20
N GLU A 298 4.89 40.60 -38.25
CA GLU A 298 5.60 39.37 -38.60
C GLU A 298 5.37 38.26 -37.57
N SER A 299 5.39 38.58 -36.28
CA SER A 299 5.14 37.62 -35.20
C SER A 299 3.71 37.07 -35.26
N TYR A 300 2.71 37.94 -35.41
CA TYR A 300 1.31 37.51 -35.53
C TYR A 300 1.05 36.74 -36.83
N GLN A 301 1.66 37.15 -37.95
CA GLN A 301 1.52 36.44 -39.23
C GLN A 301 2.07 35.01 -39.15
N GLN A 302 3.23 34.82 -38.51
CA GLN A 302 3.80 33.49 -38.28
C GLN A 302 2.87 32.64 -37.41
N GLN A 303 2.42 33.16 -36.27
CA GLN A 303 1.50 32.45 -35.37
C GLN A 303 0.18 32.07 -36.07
N TYR A 304 -0.41 32.99 -36.83
CA TYR A 304 -1.64 32.76 -37.57
C TYR A 304 -1.46 31.68 -38.65
N ALA A 305 -0.36 31.74 -39.40
CA ALA A 305 -0.05 30.74 -40.42
C ALA A 305 0.15 29.34 -39.81
N GLU A 306 0.86 29.24 -38.68
CA GLU A 306 1.02 27.98 -37.95
C GLU A 306 -0.32 27.42 -37.47
N THR A 307 -1.16 28.27 -36.87
CA THR A 307 -2.48 27.89 -36.39
C THR A 307 -3.38 27.38 -37.52
N CYS A 308 -3.34 28.02 -38.69
CA CYS A 308 -4.12 27.60 -39.86
C CYS A 308 -3.62 26.29 -40.49
N GLN A 309 -2.32 25.99 -40.39
CA GLN A 309 -1.72 24.77 -40.96
C GLN A 309 -1.85 23.54 -40.07
N GLN A 310 -2.15 23.70 -38.77
CA GLN A 310 -2.28 22.59 -37.85
C GLN A 310 -3.60 21.81 -38.07
N PRO A 311 -3.55 20.50 -38.37
CA PRO A 311 -4.75 19.69 -38.53
C PRO A 311 -5.46 19.52 -37.18
N ARG A 312 -6.75 19.88 -37.12
CA ARG A 312 -7.64 19.66 -35.97
C ARG A 312 -8.79 18.75 -36.36
N TYR A 313 -9.16 17.85 -35.47
CA TYR A 313 -10.31 16.98 -35.65
C TYR A 313 -11.55 17.63 -35.02
N GLU A 314 -12.66 17.66 -35.78
CA GLU A 314 -13.96 18.03 -35.25
C GLU A 314 -14.52 16.86 -34.44
N LEU A 315 -14.81 17.12 -33.17
CA LEU A 315 -15.38 16.15 -32.25
C LEU A 315 -16.75 16.61 -31.79
N ASN A 316 -17.71 15.68 -31.73
CA ASN A 316 -19.00 15.93 -31.09
C ASN A 316 -18.89 15.99 -29.56
N ASP A 317 -19.97 16.40 -28.87
CA ASP A 317 -19.98 16.55 -27.41
C ASP A 317 -19.65 15.25 -26.64
N ASP A 318 -20.00 14.10 -27.18
CA ASP A 318 -19.69 12.79 -26.58
C ASP A 318 -18.20 12.45 -26.74
N GLU A 319 -17.65 12.70 -27.91
CA GLU A 319 -16.24 12.50 -28.24
C GLU A 319 -15.34 13.47 -27.49
N GLN A 320 -15.76 14.72 -27.29
CA GLN A 320 -15.02 15.68 -26.45
C GLN A 320 -14.99 15.25 -24.99
N ARG A 321 -16.12 14.76 -24.46
CA ARG A 321 -16.18 14.18 -23.10
C ARG A 321 -15.30 12.94 -22.98
N ASP A 322 -15.27 12.10 -24.01
CA ASP A 322 -14.44 10.90 -24.05
C ASP A 322 -12.95 11.23 -24.13
N LEU A 323 -12.57 12.17 -25.00
CA LEU A 323 -11.20 12.71 -25.12
C LEU A 323 -10.71 13.21 -23.76
N LYS A 324 -11.52 14.05 -23.11
CA LYS A 324 -11.22 14.60 -21.79
C LYS A 324 -11.02 13.51 -20.73
N ARG A 325 -11.91 12.50 -20.71
CA ARG A 325 -11.80 11.37 -19.78
C ARG A 325 -10.52 10.56 -20.01
N ARG A 326 -10.21 10.25 -21.27
CA ARG A 326 -9.04 9.44 -21.65
C ARG A 326 -7.73 10.19 -21.43
N PHE A 327 -7.69 11.47 -21.78
CA PHE A 327 -6.54 12.34 -21.53
C PHE A 327 -6.19 12.39 -20.05
N ARG A 328 -7.18 12.64 -19.17
CA ARG A 328 -6.96 12.66 -17.72
C ARG A 328 -6.41 11.33 -17.20
N LYS A 329 -6.94 10.20 -17.69
CA LYS A 329 -6.46 8.87 -17.31
C LYS A 329 -5.05 8.59 -17.81
N ALA A 330 -4.73 8.97 -19.05
CA ALA A 330 -3.40 8.80 -19.62
C ALA A 330 -2.37 9.68 -18.92
N ALA A 331 -2.70 10.95 -18.68
CA ALA A 331 -1.87 11.92 -17.95
C ALA A 331 -1.53 11.39 -16.56
N GLN A 332 -2.50 10.79 -15.85
CA GLN A 332 -2.27 10.18 -14.54
C GLN A 332 -1.25 9.04 -14.58
N LEU A 333 -1.18 8.28 -15.67
CA LEU A 333 -0.30 7.12 -15.81
C LEU A 333 1.11 7.48 -16.28
N CYS A 334 1.28 8.60 -16.98
CA CYS A 334 2.57 9.03 -17.55
C CYS A 334 3.10 10.35 -17.00
N HIS A 335 2.54 10.90 -15.93
CA HIS A 335 3.03 12.18 -15.39
C HIS A 335 4.48 12.06 -14.90
N PRO A 336 5.41 12.95 -15.32
CA PRO A 336 6.83 12.87 -14.95
C PRO A 336 7.11 12.84 -13.45
N ASP A 337 6.21 13.40 -12.63
CA ASP A 337 6.39 13.48 -11.18
C ASP A 337 5.86 12.28 -10.39
N VAL A 338 5.16 11.34 -11.05
CA VAL A 338 4.63 10.11 -10.43
C VAL A 338 5.40 8.85 -10.85
N VAL A 339 6.32 8.97 -11.82
CA VAL A 339 7.14 7.86 -12.31
C VAL A 339 8.50 7.83 -11.61
N ALA A 340 9.16 6.67 -11.62
CA ALA A 340 10.52 6.54 -11.09
C ALA A 340 11.52 7.43 -11.86
N GLU A 341 12.56 7.92 -11.17
CA GLU A 341 13.55 8.85 -11.73
C GLU A 341 14.19 8.34 -13.03
N ALA A 342 14.44 7.03 -13.13
CA ALA A 342 15.02 6.39 -14.29
C ALA A 342 14.15 6.47 -15.56
N LEU A 343 12.84 6.71 -15.39
CA LEU A 343 11.85 6.75 -16.47
C LEU A 343 11.32 8.17 -16.73
N LYS A 344 11.83 9.18 -16.02
CA LYS A 344 11.30 10.55 -16.06
C LYS A 344 11.37 11.18 -17.45
N THR A 345 12.51 11.04 -18.13
CA THR A 345 12.69 11.55 -19.50
C THR A 345 11.73 10.90 -20.50
N GLN A 346 11.47 9.60 -20.34
CA GLN A 346 10.53 8.88 -21.20
C GLN A 346 9.08 9.32 -20.92
N ALA A 347 8.73 9.54 -19.65
CA ALA A 347 7.45 10.09 -19.25
C ALA A 347 7.23 11.51 -19.78
N GLU A 348 8.23 12.40 -19.69
CA GLU A 348 8.17 13.76 -20.25
C GLU A 348 7.89 13.76 -21.76
N GLN A 349 8.57 12.89 -22.50
CA GLN A 349 8.39 12.80 -23.95
C GLN A 349 6.99 12.27 -24.31
N LEU A 350 6.51 11.26 -23.60
CA LEU A 350 5.17 10.70 -23.80
C LEU A 350 4.06 11.67 -23.39
N PHE A 351 4.27 12.42 -22.29
CA PHE A 351 3.33 13.43 -21.81
C PHE A 351 3.23 14.61 -22.78
N THR A 352 4.34 15.00 -23.40
CA THR A 352 4.37 16.05 -24.44
C THR A 352 3.56 15.61 -25.67
N ASP A 353 3.73 14.37 -26.13
CA ASP A 353 2.94 13.82 -27.25
C ASP A 353 1.45 13.71 -26.90
N LEU A 354 1.13 13.29 -25.68
CA LEU A 354 -0.24 13.24 -25.17
C LEU A 354 -0.89 14.64 -25.17
N LYS A 355 -0.16 15.67 -24.74
CA LYS A 355 -0.63 17.07 -24.75
C LYS A 355 -0.88 17.56 -26.18
N ALA A 356 0.07 17.33 -27.09
CA ALA A 356 -0.09 17.70 -28.51
C ALA A 356 -1.25 16.98 -29.20
N ALA A 357 -1.54 15.72 -28.84
CA ALA A 357 -2.70 14.99 -29.32
C ALA A 357 -4.02 15.59 -28.79
N ASN A 358 -4.07 15.93 -27.51
CA ASN A 358 -5.22 16.58 -26.89
C ASN A 358 -5.48 17.98 -27.48
N ASP A 359 -4.43 18.76 -27.74
CA ASP A 359 -4.55 20.10 -28.32
C ASP A 359 -5.17 20.06 -29.72
N ARG A 360 -4.85 19.02 -30.52
CA ARG A 360 -5.41 18.78 -31.86
C ARG A 360 -6.78 18.08 -31.88
N ASN A 361 -7.34 17.77 -30.70
CA ASN A 361 -8.55 16.95 -30.56
C ASN A 361 -8.42 15.53 -31.17
N ASP A 362 -7.22 14.96 -31.18
CA ASP A 362 -6.95 13.64 -31.75
C ASP A 362 -7.33 12.52 -30.76
N LEU A 363 -8.62 12.16 -30.74
CA LEU A 363 -9.16 11.11 -29.87
C LEU A 363 -8.54 9.73 -30.14
N ALA A 364 -8.17 9.44 -31.39
CA ALA A 364 -7.55 8.19 -31.76
C ALA A 364 -6.16 8.06 -31.14
N ARG A 365 -5.33 9.11 -31.27
CA ARG A 365 -3.98 9.13 -30.72
C ARG A 365 -3.98 9.11 -29.18
N VAL A 366 -4.87 9.87 -28.54
CA VAL A 366 -5.03 9.84 -27.06
C VAL A 366 -5.44 8.44 -26.59
N THR A 367 -6.33 7.76 -27.33
CA THR A 367 -6.74 6.38 -27.03
C THR A 367 -5.60 5.38 -27.19
N GLU A 368 -4.79 5.53 -28.24
CA GLU A 368 -3.62 4.68 -28.47
C GLU A 368 -2.62 4.81 -27.33
N ILE A 369 -2.27 6.05 -26.94
CA ILE A 369 -1.35 6.32 -25.82
C ILE A 369 -1.90 5.73 -24.52
N LEU A 370 -3.19 5.90 -24.24
CA LEU A 370 -3.82 5.31 -23.05
C LEU A 370 -3.74 3.78 -23.08
N THR A 371 -3.98 3.15 -24.23
CA THR A 371 -3.94 1.69 -24.37
C THR A 371 -2.52 1.15 -24.15
N ILE A 372 -1.50 1.87 -24.61
CA ILE A 372 -0.09 1.54 -24.36
C ILE A 372 0.22 1.59 -22.86
N LEU A 373 -0.27 2.62 -22.17
CA LEU A 373 -0.10 2.80 -20.73
C LEU A 373 -0.82 1.73 -19.91
N GLU A 374 -2.02 1.31 -20.34
CA GLU A 374 -2.83 0.30 -19.65
C GLU A 374 -2.32 -1.14 -19.84
N ARG A 375 -1.57 -1.43 -20.92
CA ARG A 375 -1.02 -2.76 -21.19
C ARG A 375 0.12 -3.17 -20.24
N GLY A 376 0.63 -2.26 -19.42
CA GLY A 376 1.27 -2.62 -18.15
C GLY A 376 2.79 -2.81 -18.13
N ASP A 377 3.52 -2.49 -19.20
CA ASP A 377 4.99 -2.71 -19.26
C ASP A 377 5.86 -1.43 -19.17
N THR A 378 5.27 -0.25 -18.96
CA THR A 378 5.98 1.03 -19.18
C THR A 378 6.43 1.79 -17.92
N PHE A 379 5.64 1.83 -16.84
CA PHE A 379 5.98 2.61 -15.66
C PHE A 379 5.70 1.83 -14.37
N VAL A 380 6.76 1.54 -13.60
CA VAL A 380 6.65 0.95 -12.26
C VAL A 380 6.57 2.09 -11.23
N PRO A 381 5.57 2.12 -10.34
CA PRO A 381 5.51 3.08 -9.23
C PRO A 381 6.78 3.01 -8.36
N ARG A 382 7.20 4.15 -7.81
CA ARG A 382 8.49 4.35 -7.10
C ARG A 382 8.61 3.64 -5.74
N SER A 383 7.92 2.53 -5.50
CA SER A 383 7.92 1.85 -4.21
C SER A 383 8.51 0.44 -4.31
N GLU A 384 9.84 0.36 -4.29
CA GLU A 384 10.57 -0.73 -3.63
C GLU A 384 12.06 -0.44 -3.72
N THR A 385 12.60 0.22 -2.70
CA THR A 385 13.81 -0.18 -1.96
C THR A 385 14.42 1.01 -1.19
N VAL A 386 14.84 0.69 0.04
CA VAL A 386 15.79 1.41 0.91
C VAL A 386 15.19 2.46 1.88
N THR A 387 15.49 2.27 3.18
CA THR A 387 15.23 3.09 4.38
C THR A 387 13.95 3.95 4.42
N GLU A 388 12.82 3.27 4.69
CA GLU A 388 11.44 3.74 4.59
C GLU A 388 11.12 5.12 5.21
N LYS A 389 11.61 5.48 6.40
CA LYS A 389 11.04 6.65 7.12
C LYS A 389 11.57 8.02 6.66
N ALA A 390 12.87 8.13 6.41
CA ALA A 390 13.49 9.41 6.03
C ALA A 390 13.10 9.81 4.60
N LEU A 391 13.02 8.84 3.69
CA LEU A 391 12.57 9.06 2.32
C LEU A 391 11.10 9.43 2.25
N LEU A 392 10.21 8.78 3.01
CA LEU A 392 8.79 9.16 3.04
C LEU A 392 8.60 10.59 3.56
N LYS A 393 9.40 11.04 4.55
CA LYS A 393 9.36 12.45 4.99
C LYS A 393 9.84 13.43 3.92
N HIS A 394 10.88 13.06 3.17
CA HIS A 394 11.38 13.87 2.06
C HIS A 394 10.33 13.94 0.93
N GLU A 395 9.75 12.80 0.57
CA GLU A 395 8.73 12.71 -0.48
C GLU A 395 7.47 13.49 -0.12
N ARG A 396 7.01 13.40 1.13
CA ARG A 396 5.91 14.24 1.62
C ARG A 396 6.22 15.72 1.45
N THR A 397 7.41 16.17 1.87
CA THR A 397 7.83 17.58 1.73
C THR A 397 7.86 18.01 0.27
N ARG A 398 8.37 17.15 -0.62
CA ARG A 398 8.37 17.37 -2.08
C ARG A 398 6.94 17.54 -2.61
N LEU A 399 6.05 16.61 -2.29
CA LEU A 399 4.65 16.65 -2.74
C LEU A 399 3.90 17.87 -2.17
N GLN A 400 4.15 18.27 -0.93
CA GLN A 400 3.59 19.50 -0.36
C GLN A 400 4.03 20.75 -1.12
N ALA A 401 5.31 20.84 -1.48
CA ALA A 401 5.82 21.94 -2.30
C ALA A 401 5.20 21.95 -3.70
N LEU A 402 5.03 20.76 -4.31
CA LEU A 402 4.39 20.61 -5.61
C LEU A 402 2.92 21.05 -5.57
N VAL A 403 2.15 20.61 -4.58
CA VAL A 403 0.75 21.03 -4.38
C VAL A 403 0.66 22.55 -4.25
N SER A 404 1.51 23.18 -3.43
CA SER A 404 1.52 24.64 -3.24
C SER A 404 1.82 25.39 -4.55
N ASN A 405 2.80 24.90 -5.33
CA ASN A 405 3.14 25.48 -6.63
C ASN A 405 1.99 25.33 -7.64
N LEU A 406 1.41 24.13 -7.74
CA LEU A 406 0.27 23.86 -8.62
C LEU A 406 -0.95 24.72 -8.25
N GLN A 407 -1.26 24.85 -6.97
CA GLN A 407 -2.33 25.75 -6.49
C GLN A 407 -2.09 27.20 -6.92
N THR A 408 -0.87 27.69 -6.74
CA THR A 408 -0.49 29.06 -7.17
C THR A 408 -0.61 29.21 -8.69
N THR A 409 -0.19 28.20 -9.46
CA THR A 409 -0.27 28.19 -10.92
C THR A 409 -1.71 28.21 -11.40
N VAL A 410 -2.55 27.31 -10.87
CA VAL A 410 -3.99 27.25 -11.18
C VAL A 410 -4.66 28.58 -10.84
N GLN A 411 -4.38 29.14 -9.66
CA GLN A 411 -4.93 30.44 -9.26
C GLN A 411 -4.49 31.57 -10.20
N THR A 412 -3.22 31.60 -10.61
CA THR A 412 -2.71 32.59 -11.56
C THR A 412 -3.40 32.47 -12.92
N LEU A 413 -3.59 31.25 -13.43
CA LEU A 413 -4.31 31.02 -14.68
C LEU A 413 -5.79 31.44 -14.56
N GLN A 414 -6.45 31.13 -13.45
CA GLN A 414 -7.84 31.54 -13.17
C GLN A 414 -8.00 33.05 -13.06
N GLN A 415 -6.98 33.75 -12.59
CA GLN A 415 -6.95 35.20 -12.47
C GLN A 415 -6.53 35.92 -13.76
N SER A 416 -6.09 35.19 -14.80
CA SER A 416 -5.73 35.81 -16.07
C SER A 416 -6.94 36.48 -16.73
N ASP A 417 -6.73 37.68 -17.27
CA ASP A 417 -7.79 38.47 -17.89
C ASP A 417 -8.53 37.68 -18.99
N THR A 418 -7.79 36.95 -19.82
CA THR A 418 -8.34 36.10 -20.87
C THR A 418 -9.26 35.01 -20.32
N TYR A 419 -8.84 34.31 -19.26
CA TYR A 419 -9.67 33.25 -18.67
C TYR A 419 -10.92 33.82 -18.01
N GLN A 420 -10.81 34.97 -17.33
CA GLN A 420 -11.98 35.64 -16.74
C GLN A 420 -12.99 36.09 -17.79
N ILE A 421 -12.53 36.59 -18.94
CA ILE A 421 -13.41 36.92 -20.07
C ILE A 421 -14.10 35.64 -20.56
N ILE A 422 -13.35 34.57 -20.83
CA ILE A 422 -13.91 33.30 -21.31
C ILE A 422 -14.97 32.75 -20.37
N GLN A 423 -14.76 32.81 -19.05
CA GLN A 423 -15.73 32.33 -18.05
C GLN A 423 -17.05 33.13 -18.04
N GLN A 424 -17.05 34.37 -18.52
CA GLN A 424 -18.25 35.20 -18.64
C GLN A 424 -19.01 34.96 -19.95
N LEU A 425 -18.37 34.33 -20.94
CA LEU A 425 -18.98 34.03 -22.23
C LEU A 425 -19.84 32.77 -22.13
N THR A 426 -21.10 32.89 -22.54
CA THR A 426 -22.04 31.76 -22.63
C THR A 426 -21.99 31.07 -23.98
N ASP A 427 -21.61 31.79 -25.04
CA ASP A 427 -21.49 31.29 -26.40
C ASP A 427 -20.30 31.98 -27.10
N TRP A 428 -19.29 31.19 -27.45
CA TRP A 428 -18.10 31.69 -28.14
C TRP A 428 -18.42 32.12 -29.58
N ASP A 429 -19.37 31.45 -30.25
CA ASP A 429 -19.72 31.78 -31.63
C ASP A 429 -20.36 33.16 -31.71
N ALA A 430 -21.33 33.44 -30.83
CA ALA A 430 -21.95 34.75 -30.74
C ALA A 430 -20.93 35.86 -30.46
N TYR A 431 -19.99 35.63 -29.53
CA TYR A 431 -18.92 36.57 -29.20
C TYR A 431 -18.03 36.88 -30.40
N PHE A 432 -17.55 35.85 -31.11
CA PHE A 432 -16.67 36.05 -32.26
C PHE A 432 -17.38 36.72 -33.44
N VAL A 433 -18.66 36.42 -33.67
CA VAL A 433 -19.47 37.12 -34.70
C VAL A 433 -19.57 38.62 -34.41
N GLU A 434 -19.88 38.99 -33.16
CA GLU A 434 -19.95 40.40 -32.76
C GLU A 434 -18.59 41.09 -32.90
N LYS A 435 -17.52 40.46 -32.39
CA LYS A 435 -16.17 41.01 -32.48
C LYS A 435 -15.69 41.16 -33.92
N ARG A 436 -16.00 40.20 -34.79
CA ARG A 436 -15.67 40.28 -36.22
C ARG A 436 -16.35 41.47 -36.88
N ALA A 437 -17.63 41.71 -36.58
CA ALA A 437 -18.35 42.88 -37.10
C ALA A 437 -17.73 44.21 -36.62
N GLN A 438 -17.32 44.29 -35.35
CA GLN A 438 -16.62 45.46 -34.81
C GLN A 438 -15.28 45.72 -35.52
N LEU A 439 -14.45 44.69 -35.68
CA LEU A 439 -13.14 44.79 -36.33
C LEU A 439 -13.28 45.13 -37.82
N ALA A 440 -14.21 44.51 -38.54
CA ALA A 440 -14.47 44.82 -39.95
C ALA A 440 -14.91 46.28 -40.14
N GLY A 441 -15.70 46.84 -39.21
CA GLY A 441 -16.05 48.26 -39.20
C GLY A 441 -14.84 49.17 -39.02
N GLN A 442 -13.88 48.80 -38.17
CA GLN A 442 -12.64 49.56 -37.96
C GLN A 442 -11.72 49.53 -39.20
N VAL A 443 -11.55 48.36 -39.80
CA VAL A 443 -10.80 48.21 -41.07
C VAL A 443 -11.43 49.08 -42.16
N GLY A 444 -12.76 49.05 -42.30
CA GLY A 444 -13.48 49.86 -43.29
C GLY A 444 -13.43 51.37 -43.07
N VAL A 445 -13.03 51.84 -41.88
CA VAL A 445 -12.77 53.27 -41.59
C VAL A 445 -11.32 53.65 -41.88
N LEU A 446 -10.41 52.67 -41.89
CA LEU A 446 -8.96 52.86 -42.11
C LEU A 446 -8.53 52.62 -43.57
N ALA A 447 -9.34 51.91 -44.37
CA ALA A 447 -9.21 51.72 -45.81
C ALA A 447 -9.86 52.87 -46.61
#